data_AF-A0A7L2DU68-F1
#
_entry.id   AF-A0A7L2DU68-F1
#
_cell.length_a   1.000
_cell.length_b   1.000
_cell.length_c   1.000
_cell.angle_alpha   90.00
_cell.angle_beta   90.00
_cell.angle_gamma   90.00
#
_symmetry.space_group_name_H-M   'P 1'
#
loop_
_entity.id
_entity.type
_entity.pdbx_description
1 polymer ?
#
loop_
_entity_poly.entity_id
_entity_poly.type
_entity_poly.pdbx_seq_one_letter_code
_entity_poly.pdbx_strand_id
1 'polypeptide(L)'
;MGADTTKIVLPVLWEDLDWSFANSISMQSALEHFAGQITYHLPSDKLLQVAKSIEVSLRPKTSQEPVQGPIVFTDGSGRTGKAIVTWKDGSEWQVLEGHEDGSAQLVELQAAVMEFQRFSQEPFNLVMDSAYVADIAQQLGHSVLKEVSNPALFHLLKTLWCAILARVHPYYVLHVRSHTNMPGFTAEGNTRADKLTSPAWIAPQPETFAQAKASHGFFHQSAHTLQKQYQLTSAEAHDIVEPCDDCHMLAVPLPA
;
A
#
# COMPACT_ATOMS: atom_id res chain seq x y z
N MET A 1 50.85 -21.63 -8.77
CA MET A 1 50.43 -21.39 -7.37
C MET A 1 50.04 -19.93 -7.27
N GLY A 2 48.79 -19.61 -6.94
CA GLY A 2 48.38 -18.23 -6.69
C GLY A 2 48.96 -17.78 -5.35
N ALA A 3 49.52 -16.57 -5.30
CA ALA A 3 49.94 -15.97 -4.04
C ALA A 3 48.70 -15.48 -3.28
N ASP A 4 48.64 -15.72 -1.98
CA ASP A 4 47.60 -15.15 -1.13
C ASP A 4 47.69 -13.62 -1.17
N THR A 5 46.53 -12.98 -1.33
CA THR A 5 46.45 -11.52 -1.39
C THR A 5 46.75 -10.94 -0.01
N THR A 6 47.65 -9.96 0.07
CA THR A 6 48.04 -9.32 1.33
C THR A 6 47.10 -8.18 1.75
N LYS A 7 46.20 -7.75 0.85
CA LYS A 7 45.31 -6.62 1.07
C LYS A 7 43.94 -6.78 0.40
N ILE A 8 42.87 -6.62 1.16
CA ILE A 8 41.49 -6.52 0.64
C ILE A 8 41.07 -5.05 0.69
N VAL A 9 40.49 -4.55 -0.41
CA VAL A 9 39.89 -3.20 -0.48
C VAL A 9 38.38 -3.36 -0.61
N LEU A 10 37.64 -2.91 0.39
CA LEU A 10 36.18 -2.88 0.36
C LEU A 10 35.72 -1.48 -0.09
N PRO A 11 34.94 -1.37 -1.18
CA PRO A 11 34.50 -0.09 -1.72
C PRO A 11 33.29 0.48 -0.95
N VAL A 12 33.40 0.58 0.38
CA VAL A 12 32.33 1.03 1.28
C VAL A 12 32.80 2.18 2.17
N LEU A 13 31.86 2.99 2.65
CA LEU A 13 32.12 4.00 3.67
C LEU A 13 32.39 3.32 5.03
N TRP A 14 33.19 3.96 5.87
CA TRP A 14 33.55 3.43 7.19
C TRP A 14 32.32 3.15 8.07
N GLU A 15 31.37 4.07 8.09
CA GLU A 15 30.14 3.97 8.90
C GLU A 15 29.22 2.82 8.48
N ASP A 16 29.23 2.46 7.20
CA ASP A 16 28.48 1.33 6.67
C ASP A 16 29.21 0.00 6.89
N LEU A 17 30.55 0.03 6.96
CA LEU A 17 31.37 -1.15 7.22
C LEU A 17 31.14 -1.70 8.62
N ASP A 18 31.28 -0.89 9.67
CA ASP A 18 31.13 -1.36 11.06
C ASP A 18 29.76 -2.00 11.26
N TRP A 19 28.72 -1.37 10.70
CA TRP A 19 27.37 -1.92 10.73
C TRP A 19 27.29 -3.24 9.93
N SER A 20 27.82 -3.27 8.70
CA SER A 20 27.78 -4.47 7.85
C SER A 20 28.53 -5.65 8.49
N PHE A 21 29.69 -5.38 9.09
CA PHE A 21 30.47 -6.40 9.78
C PHE A 21 29.73 -6.92 11.01
N ALA A 22 29.10 -6.05 11.80
CA ALA A 22 28.31 -6.47 12.96
C ALA A 22 27.04 -7.26 12.60
N ASN A 23 26.45 -7.01 11.42
CA ASN A 23 25.14 -7.56 11.04
C ASN A 23 25.18 -8.61 9.91
N SER A 24 26.36 -8.95 9.37
CA SER A 24 26.49 -9.95 8.29
C SER A 24 27.39 -11.10 8.69
N ILE A 25 26.78 -12.24 9.02
CA ILE A 25 27.50 -13.51 9.26
C ILE A 25 28.33 -13.90 8.04
N SER A 26 27.79 -13.70 6.82
CA SER A 26 28.51 -14.02 5.58
C SER A 26 29.80 -13.20 5.46
N MET A 27 29.76 -11.93 5.83
CA MET A 27 30.95 -11.06 5.82
C MET A 27 31.95 -11.47 6.90
N GLN A 28 31.48 -11.76 8.11
CA GLN A 28 32.33 -12.25 9.20
C GLN A 28 33.04 -13.54 8.78
N SER A 29 32.31 -14.53 8.26
CA SER A 29 32.87 -15.80 7.79
C SER A 29 33.83 -15.63 6.61
N ALA A 30 33.53 -14.73 5.66
CA ALA A 30 34.42 -14.47 4.53
C ALA A 30 35.76 -13.85 4.96
N LEU A 31 35.82 -13.18 6.11
CA LEU A 31 37.00 -12.47 6.60
C LEU A 31 37.69 -13.15 7.80
N GLU A 32 37.09 -14.20 8.37
CA GLU A 32 37.49 -14.84 9.64
C GLU A 32 38.96 -15.31 9.70
N HIS A 33 39.54 -15.69 8.57
CA HIS A 33 40.93 -16.18 8.50
C HIS A 33 41.85 -15.29 7.67
N PHE A 34 41.41 -14.09 7.30
CA PHE A 34 42.23 -13.17 6.54
C PHE A 34 43.21 -12.44 7.47
N ALA A 35 44.49 -12.81 7.40
CA ALA A 35 45.57 -12.20 8.18
C ALA A 35 46.20 -10.96 7.52
N GLY A 36 45.72 -10.54 6.35
CA GLY A 36 46.20 -9.38 5.62
C GLY A 36 45.58 -8.07 6.07
N GLN A 37 45.85 -6.99 5.33
CA GLN A 37 45.28 -5.67 5.62
C GLN A 37 43.91 -5.50 4.95
N ILE A 38 42.90 -5.10 5.71
CA ILE A 38 41.61 -4.68 5.13
C ILE A 38 41.56 -3.16 5.14
N THR A 39 41.26 -2.56 3.97
CA THR A 39 41.10 -1.11 3.83
C THR A 39 39.78 -0.78 3.16
N TYR A 40 39.26 0.42 3.46
CA TYR A 40 37.87 0.79 3.16
C TYR A 40 37.90 2.13 2.44
N HIS A 41 37.95 2.07 1.11
CA HIS A 41 37.88 3.25 0.28
C HIS A 41 37.32 2.88 -1.09
N LEU A 42 36.56 3.79 -1.67
CA LEU A 42 36.20 3.68 -3.08
C LEU A 42 37.48 3.70 -3.93
N PRO A 43 37.59 2.85 -4.96
CA PRO A 43 38.71 2.89 -5.88
C PRO A 43 38.85 4.27 -6.52
N SER A 44 40.06 4.62 -6.96
CA SER A 44 40.37 5.92 -7.58
C SER A 44 39.67 6.13 -8.94
N ASP A 45 38.93 5.13 -9.43
CA ASP A 45 38.19 5.19 -10.68
C ASP A 45 37.13 6.30 -10.66
N LYS A 46 37.09 7.12 -11.72
CA LYS A 46 36.18 8.26 -11.80
C LYS A 46 34.70 7.86 -11.73
N LEU A 47 34.31 6.71 -12.28
CA LEU A 47 32.93 6.22 -12.23
C LEU A 47 32.52 5.80 -10.82
N LEU A 48 33.45 5.20 -10.06
CA LEU A 48 33.20 4.83 -8.67
C LEU A 48 33.28 6.02 -7.72
N GLN A 49 34.02 7.07 -8.09
CA GLN A 49 33.98 8.35 -7.38
C GLN A 49 32.62 9.05 -7.56
N VAL A 50 31.91 8.87 -8.69
CA VAL A 50 30.52 9.35 -8.83
C VAL A 50 29.60 8.65 -7.83
N ALA A 51 29.86 7.40 -7.45
CA ALA A 51 29.09 6.73 -6.41
C ALA A 51 29.15 7.47 -5.06
N LYS A 52 30.17 8.30 -4.77
CA LYS A 52 30.19 9.16 -3.57
C LYS A 52 29.10 10.21 -3.55
N SER A 53 28.60 10.61 -4.73
CA SER A 53 27.48 11.55 -4.85
C SER A 53 26.12 10.88 -4.73
N ILE A 54 26.09 9.54 -4.69
CA ILE A 54 24.91 8.74 -4.40
C ILE A 54 25.06 8.28 -2.94
N GLU A 55 24.30 8.85 -2.02
CA GLU A 55 24.27 8.39 -0.62
C GLU A 55 23.66 6.99 -0.54
N VAL A 56 24.46 5.96 -0.86
CA VAL A 56 24.08 4.56 -0.70
C VAL A 56 24.51 4.14 0.70
N SER A 57 23.64 4.33 1.70
CA SER A 57 23.86 3.73 3.02
C SER A 57 23.53 2.24 2.97
N LEU A 58 24.43 1.41 3.50
CA LEU A 58 24.19 -0.03 3.65
C LEU A 58 23.28 -0.36 4.83
N ARG A 59 22.93 0.64 5.65
CA ARG A 59 22.03 0.47 6.79
C ARG A 59 20.58 0.46 6.29
N PRO A 60 19.84 -0.65 6.47
CA PRO A 60 18.43 -0.70 6.12
C PRO A 60 17.66 0.38 6.87
N LYS A 61 16.80 1.11 6.16
CA LYS A 61 15.82 2.02 6.77
C LYS A 61 14.64 1.24 7.35
N THR A 62 14.49 -0.02 6.97
CA THR A 62 13.49 -0.93 7.52
C THR A 62 13.88 -1.35 8.93
N SER A 63 13.00 -1.07 9.90
CA SER A 63 13.11 -1.53 11.28
C SER A 63 12.57 -2.95 11.42
N GLN A 64 13.13 -3.71 12.36
CA GLN A 64 12.61 -5.04 12.74
C GLN A 64 11.51 -4.96 13.81
N GLU A 65 11.40 -3.81 14.47
CA GLU A 65 10.38 -3.52 15.48
C GLU A 65 9.58 -2.26 15.10
N PRO A 66 8.35 -2.10 15.60
CA PRO A 66 7.57 -0.89 15.39
C PRO A 66 8.33 0.37 15.79
N VAL A 67 8.21 1.42 14.98
CA VAL A 67 8.85 2.72 15.19
C VAL A 67 7.90 3.72 15.84
N GLN A 68 8.45 4.77 16.46
CA GLN A 68 7.65 5.87 17.01
C GLN A 68 7.12 6.76 15.87
N GLY A 69 5.98 6.39 15.31
CA GLY A 69 5.33 7.10 14.19
C GLY A 69 3.91 6.61 13.96
N PRO A 70 3.16 7.23 13.03
CA PRO A 70 1.81 6.79 12.69
C PRO A 70 1.79 5.34 12.22
N ILE A 71 0.69 4.64 12.54
CA ILE A 71 0.37 3.35 11.94
C ILE A 71 -0.52 3.65 10.74
N VAL A 72 -0.03 3.25 9.58
CA VAL A 72 -0.61 3.54 8.28
C VAL A 72 -1.07 2.23 7.67
N PHE A 73 -2.29 2.23 7.15
CA PHE A 73 -2.90 1.07 6.53
C PHE A 73 -3.00 1.31 5.04
N THR A 74 -2.60 0.33 4.26
CA THR A 74 -2.70 0.37 2.79
C THR A 74 -3.54 -0.79 2.29
N ASP A 75 -4.30 -0.53 1.24
CA ASP A 75 -5.03 -1.55 0.48
C ASP A 75 -5.15 -1.09 -0.98
N GLY A 76 -5.29 -2.04 -1.89
CA GLY A 76 -5.44 -1.80 -3.32
C GLY A 76 -6.44 -2.77 -3.95
N SER A 77 -7.43 -2.24 -4.68
CA SER A 77 -8.37 -3.08 -5.40
C SER A 77 -8.09 -3.10 -6.90
N GLY A 78 -7.62 -4.24 -7.40
CA GLY A 78 -7.48 -4.47 -8.85
C GLY A 78 -8.79 -4.43 -9.64
N ARG A 79 -9.95 -4.47 -8.97
CA ARG A 79 -11.25 -4.31 -9.63
C ARG A 79 -11.60 -2.85 -9.87
N THR A 80 -11.30 -1.97 -8.93
CA THR A 80 -11.65 -0.54 -9.02
C THR A 80 -10.49 0.33 -9.46
N GLY A 81 -9.26 -0.21 -9.43
CA GLY A 81 -8.01 0.54 -9.63
C GLY A 81 -7.63 1.43 -8.44
N LYS A 82 -8.42 1.43 -7.35
CA LYS A 82 -8.19 2.33 -6.22
C LYS A 82 -7.09 1.82 -5.30
N ALA A 83 -6.10 2.68 -5.10
CA ALA A 83 -5.05 2.55 -4.10
C ALA A 83 -5.37 3.46 -2.91
N ILE A 84 -5.41 2.89 -1.71
CA ILE A 84 -5.80 3.60 -0.49
C ILE A 84 -4.65 3.58 0.51
N VAL A 85 -4.43 4.74 1.12
CA VAL A 85 -3.60 4.91 2.30
C VAL A 85 -4.45 5.60 3.37
N THR A 86 -4.59 5.01 4.56
CA THR A 86 -5.40 5.56 5.64
C THR A 86 -4.67 5.47 6.98
N TRP A 87 -4.77 6.50 7.82
CA TRP A 87 -4.12 6.57 9.13
C TRP A 87 -4.91 7.45 10.09
N LYS A 88 -4.62 7.40 11.39
CA LYS A 88 -5.17 8.37 12.37
C LYS A 88 -4.19 9.51 12.59
N ASP A 89 -4.70 10.73 12.52
CA ASP A 89 -4.05 11.93 13.03
C ASP A 89 -4.86 12.45 14.23
N GLY A 90 -4.33 12.22 15.45
CA GLY A 90 -5.11 12.37 16.67
C GLY A 90 -6.29 11.38 16.73
N SER A 91 -7.52 11.91 16.82
CA SER A 91 -8.76 11.11 16.80
C SER A 91 -9.31 10.87 15.39
N GLU A 92 -8.85 11.64 14.40
CA GLU A 92 -9.47 11.70 13.09
C GLU A 92 -8.79 10.77 12.09
N TRP A 93 -9.60 10.07 11.31
CA TRP A 93 -9.12 9.24 10.22
C TRP A 93 -8.84 10.09 8.98
N GLN A 94 -7.60 10.02 8.50
CA GLN A 94 -7.16 10.60 7.24
C GLN A 94 -7.17 9.54 6.14
N VAL A 95 -7.40 9.97 4.90
CA VAL A 95 -7.35 9.11 3.71
C VAL A 95 -6.60 9.83 2.60
N LEU A 96 -5.75 9.07 1.91
CA LEU A 96 -5.16 9.45 0.65
C LEU A 96 -5.54 8.37 -0.36
N GLU A 97 -6.19 8.79 -1.43
CA GLU A 97 -6.64 7.93 -2.52
C GLU A 97 -5.81 8.22 -3.77
N GLY A 98 -5.44 7.15 -4.46
CA GLY A 98 -4.82 7.18 -5.76
C GLY A 98 -5.42 6.11 -6.65
N HIS A 99 -4.97 6.08 -7.88
CA HIS A 99 -5.50 5.16 -8.89
C HIS A 99 -4.35 4.56 -9.69
N GLU A 100 -4.42 3.27 -9.95
CA GLU A 100 -3.54 2.55 -10.85
C GLU A 100 -4.35 1.54 -11.65
N ASP A 101 -4.10 1.47 -12.96
CA ASP A 101 -4.74 0.49 -13.81
C ASP A 101 -3.95 -0.83 -13.81
N GLY A 102 -4.66 -1.95 -13.81
CA GLY A 102 -4.06 -3.27 -13.99
C GLY A 102 -4.38 -4.25 -12.88
N SER A 103 -3.40 -5.06 -12.46
CA SER A 103 -3.61 -6.10 -11.46
C SER A 103 -3.71 -5.53 -10.05
N ALA A 104 -4.33 -6.27 -9.12
CA ALA A 104 -4.37 -5.90 -7.71
C ALA A 104 -2.97 -5.61 -7.15
N GLN A 105 -1.96 -6.37 -7.57
CA GLN A 105 -0.57 -6.14 -7.17
C GLN A 105 -0.02 -4.76 -7.59
N LEU A 106 -0.40 -4.24 -8.76
CA LEU A 106 0.01 -2.89 -9.18
C LEU A 106 -0.68 -1.83 -8.33
N VAL A 107 -1.96 -2.02 -8.02
CA VAL A 107 -2.73 -1.09 -7.19
C VAL A 107 -2.24 -1.07 -5.74
N GLU A 108 -1.97 -2.24 -5.15
CA GLU A 108 -1.35 -2.36 -3.82
C GLU A 108 0.05 -1.72 -3.81
N LEU A 109 0.84 -1.91 -4.86
CA LEU A 109 2.16 -1.29 -4.97
C LEU A 109 2.07 0.24 -5.11
N GLN A 110 1.05 0.74 -5.82
CA GLN A 110 0.75 2.17 -5.89
C GLN A 110 0.39 2.74 -4.51
N ALA A 111 -0.39 2.01 -3.70
CA ALA A 111 -0.71 2.42 -2.33
C ALA A 111 0.57 2.55 -1.48
N ALA A 112 1.50 1.59 -1.59
CA ALA A 112 2.80 1.70 -0.94
C ALA A 112 3.61 2.90 -1.45
N VAL A 113 3.68 3.14 -2.77
CA VAL A 113 4.36 4.33 -3.32
C VAL A 113 3.82 5.62 -2.70
N MET A 114 2.50 5.77 -2.63
CA MET A 114 1.83 6.94 -2.06
C MET A 114 2.18 7.14 -0.59
N GLU A 115 2.15 6.08 0.21
CA GLU A 115 2.53 6.14 1.62
C GLU A 115 3.99 6.58 1.80
N PHE A 116 4.93 5.93 1.10
CA PHE A 116 6.35 6.22 1.22
C PHE A 116 6.69 7.67 0.82
N GLN A 117 5.95 8.23 -0.14
CA GLN A 117 6.03 9.65 -0.50
C GLN A 117 5.41 10.54 0.58
N ARG A 118 4.21 10.19 1.07
CA ARG A 118 3.46 10.99 2.05
C ARG A 118 4.19 11.17 3.37
N PHE A 119 4.83 10.11 3.86
CA PHE A 119 5.54 10.08 5.12
C PHE A 119 7.07 10.15 4.93
N SER A 120 7.54 10.72 3.83
CA SER A 120 8.98 10.75 3.46
C SER A 120 9.90 11.38 4.52
N GLN A 121 9.37 12.31 5.33
CA GLN A 121 10.12 13.07 6.34
C GLN A 121 9.84 12.63 7.80
N GLU A 122 9.23 11.47 8.00
CA GLU A 122 8.93 10.97 9.34
C GLU A 122 8.97 9.43 9.41
N PRO A 123 9.20 8.83 10.59
CA PRO A 123 9.06 7.39 10.77
C PRO A 123 7.60 6.95 10.69
N PHE A 124 7.31 5.75 10.20
CA PHE A 124 5.95 5.20 10.18
C PHE A 124 5.92 3.67 10.28
N ASN A 125 4.77 3.12 10.63
CA ASN A 125 4.49 1.68 10.69
C ASN A 125 3.47 1.32 9.60
N LEU A 126 3.93 0.66 8.56
CA LEU A 126 3.14 0.21 7.43
C LEU A 126 2.45 -1.11 7.74
N VAL A 127 1.12 -1.12 7.62
CA VAL A 127 0.27 -2.29 7.74
C VAL A 127 -0.40 -2.55 6.40
N MET A 128 -0.17 -3.74 5.85
CA MET A 128 -0.77 -4.15 4.57
C MET A 128 -1.08 -5.65 4.58
N ASP A 129 -2.02 -6.06 3.74
CA ASP A 129 -2.40 -7.47 3.59
C ASP A 129 -1.74 -8.19 2.41
N SER A 130 -1.14 -7.42 1.50
CA SER A 130 -0.33 -7.94 0.41
C SER A 130 1.03 -8.43 0.89
N ALA A 131 1.22 -9.76 0.91
CA ALA A 131 2.53 -10.35 1.18
C ALA A 131 3.56 -9.92 0.12
N TYR A 132 3.12 -9.80 -1.13
CA TYR A 132 3.97 -9.40 -2.25
C TYR A 132 4.57 -8.01 -2.05
N VAL A 133 3.73 -7.03 -1.73
CA VAL A 133 4.19 -5.65 -1.52
C VAL A 133 4.98 -5.53 -0.21
N ALA A 134 4.63 -6.31 0.82
CA ALA A 134 5.36 -6.32 2.09
C ALA A 134 6.79 -6.82 1.90
N ASP A 135 6.97 -7.93 1.19
CA ASP A 135 8.29 -8.49 0.86
C ASP A 135 9.12 -7.50 0.04
N ILE A 136 8.50 -6.83 -0.95
CA ILE A 136 9.16 -5.77 -1.72
C ILE A 136 9.61 -4.64 -0.80
N ALA A 137 8.71 -4.08 0.00
CA ALA A 137 9.03 -2.94 0.88
C ALA A 137 10.17 -3.28 1.85
N GLN A 138 10.25 -4.52 2.35
CA GLN A 138 11.34 -4.95 3.22
C GLN A 138 12.69 -5.09 2.49
N GLN A 139 12.69 -5.54 1.24
CA GLN A 139 13.91 -5.90 0.49
C GLN A 139 14.45 -4.78 -0.39
N LEU A 140 13.60 -3.85 -0.83
CA LEU A 140 13.94 -2.90 -1.89
C LEU A 140 15.10 -1.98 -1.49
N GLY A 141 15.19 -1.60 -0.21
CA GLY A 141 16.23 -0.69 0.29
C GLY A 141 17.67 -1.20 0.18
N HIS A 142 17.88 -2.49 -0.02
CA HIS A 142 19.20 -3.11 -0.21
C HIS A 142 19.30 -3.95 -1.49
N SER A 143 18.34 -3.78 -2.41
CA SER A 143 18.28 -4.50 -3.67
C SER A 143 18.71 -3.60 -4.84
N VAL A 144 19.29 -4.23 -5.87
CA VAL A 144 19.50 -3.59 -7.18
C VAL A 144 18.27 -3.83 -8.02
N LEU A 145 17.61 -2.75 -8.45
CA LEU A 145 16.43 -2.86 -9.28
C LEU A 145 16.81 -3.08 -10.75
N LYS A 146 16.43 -4.24 -11.29
CA LYS A 146 16.54 -4.56 -12.72
C LYS A 146 15.28 -4.12 -13.46
N GLU A 147 15.45 -3.60 -14.67
CA GLU A 147 14.33 -3.33 -15.57
C GLU A 147 13.56 -4.61 -15.92
N VAL A 148 12.22 -4.51 -15.90
CA VAL A 148 11.29 -5.59 -16.20
C VAL A 148 10.43 -5.22 -17.40
N SER A 149 9.89 -6.23 -18.09
CA SER A 149 9.11 -6.05 -19.32
C SER A 149 7.77 -5.34 -19.13
N ASN A 150 7.22 -5.34 -17.92
CA ASN A 150 6.00 -4.58 -17.61
C ASN A 150 6.39 -3.14 -17.21
N PRO A 151 6.10 -2.14 -18.05
CA PRO A 151 6.53 -0.76 -17.81
C PRO A 151 5.84 -0.12 -16.60
N ALA A 152 4.56 -0.45 -16.34
CA ALA A 152 3.83 0.07 -15.18
C ALA A 152 4.43 -0.49 -13.88
N LEU A 153 4.65 -1.81 -13.83
CA LEU A 153 5.33 -2.44 -12.70
C LEU A 153 6.72 -1.85 -12.46
N PHE A 154 7.52 -1.71 -13.53
CA PHE A 154 8.86 -1.15 -13.40
C PHE A 154 8.83 0.29 -12.90
N HIS A 155 7.89 1.10 -13.39
CA HIS A 155 7.71 2.48 -12.95
C HIS A 155 7.41 2.56 -11.45
N LEU A 156 6.47 1.75 -10.95
CA LEU A 156 6.11 1.71 -9.53
C LEU A 156 7.26 1.20 -8.66
N LEU A 157 7.91 0.10 -9.06
CA LEU A 157 9.07 -0.43 -8.34
C LEU A 157 10.21 0.60 -8.27
N LYS A 158 10.49 1.29 -9.38
CA LYS A 158 11.51 2.34 -9.43
C LYS A 158 11.15 3.51 -8.54
N THR A 159 9.89 3.92 -8.55
CA THR A 159 9.40 5.02 -7.71
C THR A 159 9.47 4.68 -6.23
N LEU A 160 9.02 3.47 -5.85
CA LEU A 160 9.12 2.98 -4.48
C LEU A 160 10.58 2.85 -4.02
N TRP A 161 11.46 2.32 -4.89
CA TRP A 161 12.88 2.18 -4.62
C TRP A 161 13.53 3.54 -4.38
N CYS A 162 13.28 4.53 -5.25
CA CYS A 162 13.75 5.89 -5.06
C CYS A 162 13.21 6.51 -3.77
N ALA A 163 11.94 6.31 -3.45
CA ALA A 163 11.34 6.82 -2.22
C ALA A 163 12.02 6.21 -0.99
N ILE A 164 12.21 4.88 -0.95
CA ILE A 164 12.89 4.19 0.16
C ILE A 164 14.33 4.66 0.32
N LEU A 165 15.09 4.79 -0.78
CA LEU A 165 16.49 5.23 -0.73
C LEU A 165 16.64 6.67 -0.25
N ALA A 166 15.69 7.55 -0.59
CA ALA A 166 15.71 8.95 -0.17
C ALA A 166 15.33 9.14 1.32
N ARG A 167 14.83 8.10 2.00
CA ARG A 167 14.40 8.20 3.40
C ARG A 167 15.57 8.32 4.35
N VAL A 168 15.46 9.29 5.25
CA VAL A 168 16.35 9.41 6.41
C VAL A 168 15.77 8.70 7.63
N HIS A 169 14.44 8.66 7.73
CA HIS A 169 13.70 8.09 8.86
C HIS A 169 13.37 6.60 8.67
N PRO A 170 13.40 5.79 9.75
CA PRO A 170 13.10 4.38 9.66
C PRO A 170 11.61 4.12 9.38
N TYR A 171 11.27 2.93 8.92
CA TYR A 171 9.89 2.48 8.81
C TYR A 171 9.79 1.01 9.20
N TYR A 172 8.65 0.59 9.70
CA TYR A 172 8.37 -0.80 10.03
C TYR A 172 7.31 -1.35 9.07
N VAL A 173 7.43 -2.62 8.65
CA VAL A 173 6.45 -3.27 7.77
C VAL A 173 5.83 -4.45 8.51
N LEU A 174 4.51 -4.39 8.69
CA LEU A 174 3.68 -5.45 9.23
C LEU A 174 2.79 -6.01 8.11
N HIS A 175 3.07 -7.24 7.71
CA HIS A 175 2.16 -8.00 6.87
C HIS A 175 1.04 -8.62 7.70
N VAL A 176 -0.21 -8.40 7.30
CA VAL A 176 -1.42 -8.92 7.94
C VAL A 176 -2.10 -9.88 7.00
N ARG A 177 -2.21 -11.17 7.35
CA ARG A 177 -2.95 -12.10 6.49
C ARG A 177 -4.44 -11.79 6.51
N SER A 178 -5.05 -11.76 5.32
CA SER A 178 -6.51 -11.73 5.16
C SER A 178 -7.14 -12.86 6.00
N HIS A 179 -8.25 -12.56 6.68
CA HIS A 179 -8.96 -13.48 7.59
C HIS A 179 -8.28 -13.83 8.92
N THR A 180 -7.24 -13.09 9.33
CA THR A 180 -6.69 -13.20 10.68
C THR A 180 -7.52 -12.34 11.65
N ASN A 181 -7.87 -12.87 12.82
CA ASN A 181 -8.46 -12.07 13.89
C ASN A 181 -7.40 -11.10 14.44
N MET A 182 -7.36 -9.91 13.87
CA MET A 182 -6.48 -8.84 14.33
C MET A 182 -7.07 -8.18 15.59
N PRO A 183 -6.27 -7.88 16.61
CA PRO A 183 -6.76 -7.19 17.79
C PRO A 183 -6.92 -5.68 17.53
N GLY A 184 -8.01 -5.11 18.05
CA GLY A 184 -8.16 -3.67 18.28
C GLY A 184 -7.94 -2.79 17.04
N PHE A 185 -7.05 -1.80 17.18
CA PHE A 185 -6.84 -0.73 16.21
C PHE A 185 -6.38 -1.22 14.83
N THR A 186 -5.60 -2.31 14.77
CA THR A 186 -5.13 -2.87 13.49
C THR A 186 -6.27 -3.45 12.67
N ALA A 187 -7.25 -4.09 13.33
CA ALA A 187 -8.45 -4.57 12.64
C ALA A 187 -9.33 -3.40 12.13
N GLU A 188 -9.48 -2.35 12.92
CA GLU A 188 -10.23 -1.13 12.55
C GLU A 188 -9.63 -0.49 11.29
N GLY A 189 -8.31 -0.30 11.27
CA GLY A 189 -7.59 0.30 10.15
C GLY A 189 -7.62 -0.53 8.88
N ASN A 190 -7.38 -1.85 8.98
CA ASN A 190 -7.46 -2.75 7.81
C ASN A 190 -8.86 -2.76 7.21
N THR A 191 -9.88 -2.97 8.06
CA THR A 191 -11.28 -2.96 7.63
C THR A 191 -11.65 -1.64 6.97
N ARG A 192 -11.07 -0.53 7.42
CA ARG A 192 -11.28 0.78 6.82
C ARG A 192 -10.66 0.86 5.43
N ALA A 193 -9.40 0.44 5.27
CA ALA A 193 -8.73 0.41 3.96
C ALA A 193 -9.54 -0.42 2.95
N ASP A 194 -9.96 -1.64 3.34
CA ASP A 194 -10.79 -2.55 2.52
C ASP A 194 -12.12 -1.92 2.08
N LYS A 195 -12.74 -1.14 2.97
CA LYS A 195 -14.01 -0.43 2.67
C LYS A 195 -13.80 0.72 1.71
N LEU A 196 -12.66 1.41 1.79
CA LEU A 196 -12.34 2.56 0.94
C LEU A 196 -12.00 2.13 -0.49
N THR A 197 -11.38 0.96 -0.67
CA THR A 197 -11.09 0.38 -1.99
C THR A 197 -12.35 -0.18 -2.67
N SER A 198 -13.38 -0.51 -1.88
CA SER A 198 -14.66 -1.02 -2.38
C SER A 198 -15.38 -0.01 -3.28
N PRO A 199 -16.02 -0.46 -4.38
CA PRO A 199 -16.71 0.42 -5.32
C PRO A 199 -17.86 1.20 -4.69
N ALA A 200 -18.43 0.70 -3.58
CA ALA A 200 -19.56 1.30 -2.89
C ALA A 200 -19.24 2.60 -2.12
N TRP A 201 -17.97 2.94 -1.88
CA TRP A 201 -17.60 4.10 -1.05
C TRP A 201 -17.56 5.45 -1.80
N ILE A 202 -17.65 5.47 -3.14
CA ILE A 202 -17.56 6.72 -3.94
C ILE A 202 -18.86 7.10 -4.67
N ALA A 203 -19.90 6.29 -4.60
CA ALA A 203 -21.21 6.74 -5.07
C ALA A 203 -22.03 7.26 -3.87
N PRO A 204 -22.81 8.35 -4.01
CA PRO A 204 -24.10 8.41 -3.33
C PRO A 204 -24.91 7.13 -3.68
N GLN A 205 -26.12 6.91 -3.21
CA GLN A 205 -26.96 5.83 -3.76
C GLN A 205 -27.80 6.27 -4.99
N PRO A 206 -27.28 6.74 -6.16
CA PRO A 206 -28.15 7.04 -7.29
C PRO A 206 -28.40 5.83 -8.20
N GLU A 207 -27.54 4.81 -8.25
CA GLU A 207 -27.78 3.65 -9.12
C GLU A 207 -28.94 2.78 -8.62
N THR A 208 -29.00 2.51 -7.31
CA THR A 208 -30.07 1.69 -6.72
C THR A 208 -31.43 2.38 -6.82
N PHE A 209 -31.49 3.70 -6.58
CA PHE A 209 -32.71 4.48 -6.72
C PHE A 209 -33.15 4.60 -8.19
N ALA A 210 -32.22 4.83 -9.13
CA ALA A 210 -32.53 4.89 -10.55
C ALA A 210 -32.98 3.53 -11.11
N GLN A 211 -32.35 2.42 -10.69
CA GLN A 211 -32.77 1.06 -11.04
C GLN A 211 -34.14 0.72 -10.46
N ALA A 212 -34.40 1.08 -9.19
CA ALA A 212 -35.70 0.90 -8.58
C ALA A 212 -36.79 1.70 -9.30
N LYS A 213 -36.50 2.93 -9.73
CA LYS A 213 -37.42 3.77 -10.53
C LYS A 213 -37.69 3.17 -11.91
N ALA A 214 -36.66 2.67 -12.59
CA ALA A 214 -36.82 1.99 -13.88
C ALA A 214 -37.61 0.66 -13.77
N SER A 215 -37.33 -0.13 -12.72
CA SER A 215 -38.04 -1.37 -12.41
C SER A 215 -39.51 -1.10 -12.07
N HIS A 216 -39.78 -0.09 -11.25
CA HIS A 216 -41.14 0.34 -10.94
C HIS A 216 -41.88 0.81 -12.20
N GLY A 217 -41.24 1.61 -13.07
CA GLY A 217 -41.84 2.06 -14.33
C GLY A 217 -42.20 0.93 -15.31
N PHE A 218 -41.63 -0.26 -15.14
CA PHE A 218 -41.94 -1.42 -15.98
C PHE A 218 -42.91 -2.42 -15.31
N PHE A 219 -42.80 -2.60 -13.98
CA PHE A 219 -43.52 -3.65 -13.25
C PHE A 219 -44.55 -3.13 -12.23
N HIS A 220 -44.63 -1.81 -12.01
CA HIS A 220 -45.52 -1.17 -11.02
C HIS A 220 -45.44 -1.78 -9.61
N GLN A 221 -44.22 -2.11 -9.17
CA GLN A 221 -43.97 -2.74 -7.88
C GLN A 221 -44.32 -1.79 -6.72
N SER A 222 -44.91 -2.31 -5.63
CA SER A 222 -45.26 -1.49 -4.46
C SER A 222 -44.02 -0.95 -3.73
N ALA A 223 -44.18 0.16 -3.00
CA ALA A 223 -43.10 0.77 -2.21
C ALA A 223 -42.43 -0.24 -1.27
N HIS A 224 -43.21 -1.10 -0.59
CA HIS A 224 -42.67 -2.16 0.27
C HIS A 224 -41.82 -3.19 -0.50
N THR A 225 -42.18 -3.51 -1.74
CA THR A 225 -41.41 -4.43 -2.59
C THR A 225 -40.09 -3.79 -3.01
N LEU A 226 -40.13 -2.51 -3.39
CA LEU A 226 -38.93 -1.74 -3.75
C LEU A 226 -37.97 -1.58 -2.56
N GLN A 227 -38.50 -1.32 -1.34
CA GLN A 227 -37.69 -1.28 -0.11
C GLN A 227 -36.94 -2.58 0.12
N LYS A 228 -37.62 -3.73 0.00
CA LYS A 228 -36.98 -5.03 0.24
C LYS A 228 -36.00 -5.43 -0.86
N GLN A 229 -36.37 -5.21 -2.13
CA GLN A 229 -35.57 -5.67 -3.27
C GLN A 229 -34.33 -4.80 -3.51
N TYR A 230 -34.46 -3.49 -3.33
CA TYR A 230 -33.41 -2.51 -3.60
C TYR A 230 -32.82 -1.91 -2.32
N GLN A 231 -33.21 -2.40 -1.13
CA GLN A 231 -32.69 -1.93 0.17
C GLN A 231 -32.86 -0.40 0.36
N LEU A 232 -33.93 0.15 -0.20
CA LEU A 232 -34.26 1.57 -0.10
C LEU A 232 -34.86 1.90 1.26
N THR A 233 -34.69 3.14 1.71
CA THR A 233 -35.44 3.66 2.85
C THR A 233 -36.93 3.77 2.52
N SER A 234 -37.77 3.85 3.55
CA SER A 234 -39.22 3.99 3.33
C SER A 234 -39.57 5.25 2.54
N ALA A 235 -38.88 6.37 2.81
CA ALA A 235 -39.10 7.62 2.10
C ALA A 235 -38.78 7.49 0.60
N GLU A 236 -37.60 6.95 0.28
CA GLU A 236 -37.16 6.77 -1.12
C GLU A 236 -38.10 5.88 -1.94
N ALA A 237 -38.59 4.79 -1.35
CA ALA A 237 -39.51 3.91 -2.05
C ALA A 237 -40.89 4.56 -2.26
N HIS A 238 -41.32 5.45 -1.36
CA HIS A 238 -42.55 6.22 -1.57
C HIS A 238 -42.36 7.29 -2.65
N ASP A 239 -41.23 8.00 -2.68
CA ASP A 239 -40.89 8.98 -3.72
C ASP A 239 -40.89 8.40 -5.15
N ILE A 240 -40.68 7.09 -5.30
CA ILE A 240 -40.74 6.39 -6.59
C ILE A 240 -42.18 6.08 -7.02
N VAL A 241 -43.06 5.73 -6.07
CA VAL A 241 -44.44 5.27 -6.35
C VAL A 241 -45.45 6.42 -6.38
N GLU A 242 -45.27 7.43 -5.52
CA GLU A 242 -46.16 8.58 -5.39
C GLU A 242 -46.37 9.40 -6.69
N PRO A 243 -45.40 9.55 -7.61
CA PRO A 243 -45.66 10.21 -8.89
C PRO A 243 -46.27 9.28 -9.96
N CYS A 244 -46.57 8.02 -9.67
CA CYS A 244 -47.08 7.06 -10.66
C CYS A 244 -48.62 7.06 -10.74
N ASP A 245 -49.15 7.68 -11.80
CA ASP A 245 -50.59 7.79 -12.03
C ASP A 245 -51.30 6.42 -12.14
N ASP A 246 -50.65 5.41 -12.73
CA ASP A 246 -51.22 4.05 -12.88
C ASP A 246 -51.38 3.36 -11.52
N CYS A 247 -50.44 3.58 -10.60
CA CYS A 247 -50.52 3.04 -9.24
C CYS A 247 -51.57 3.77 -8.39
N HIS A 248 -51.83 5.06 -8.66
CA HIS A 248 -52.93 5.81 -8.04
C HIS A 248 -54.31 5.39 -8.56
N MET A 249 -54.42 5.03 -9.83
CA MET A 249 -55.67 4.53 -10.43
C MET A 249 -56.06 3.14 -9.91
N LEU A 250 -55.09 2.33 -9.46
CA LEU A 250 -55.33 1.03 -8.81
C LEU A 250 -55.64 1.15 -7.31
N ALA A 251 -55.44 2.31 -6.70
CA ALA A 251 -55.80 2.60 -5.31
C ALA A 251 -57.27 3.06 -5.16
N VAL A 252 -58.14 2.75 -6.12
CA VAL A 252 -59.59 2.89 -5.91
C VAL A 252 -60.00 1.91 -4.80
N PRO A 253 -60.65 2.38 -3.72
CA PRO A 253 -61.05 1.48 -2.64
C PRO A 253 -62.02 0.44 -3.19
N LEU A 254 -61.73 -0.84 -2.90
CA LEU A 254 -62.73 -1.90 -3.01
C LEU A 254 -63.96 -1.49 -2.18
N PRO A 255 -65.18 -1.45 -2.74
CA PRO A 255 -66.37 -1.10 -1.98
C PRO A 255 -66.79 -2.21 -1.01
N ALA A 256 -67.12 -1.76 0.20
CA ALA A 256 -67.77 -2.42 1.35
C ALA A 256 -66.97 -3.48 2.13
#